data_AF-C7RGK4-F1
#
_entry.id   AF-C7RGK4-F1
#
_cell.length_a   1.000
_cell.length_b   1.000
_cell.length_c   1.000
_cell.angle_alpha   90.00
_cell.angle_beta   90.00
_cell.angle_gamma   90.00
#
_symmetry.space_group_name_H-M   'P 1'
#
loop_
_entity.id
_entity.type
_entity.pdbx_description
1 polymer ?
#
loop_
_entity_poly.entity_id
_entity_poly.type
_entity_poly.pdbx_seq_one_letter_code
_entity_poly.pdbx_strand_id
1 'polypeptide(L)'
;MKKSQLLAATLSVALLSNTVVPCLGSIAKDDLKLSSVAYAAEEGNEKNQAIDKLDYLGDLIKGLENIAGGLAGNQLDWLKSLKNAYDFVSKIVKNGFIGAGQLREKVIPRINLLINVAETITADATELVDSEQQAHVIIGFSVTRALLKATDIFENADGLNKASEDLLNSLEKARQVPKLTEDSKRTHYTLEKLDRAIANAREVRNRELRYKLDSVALADVDSAIKSAVNVRRNNQATVGQVQEATDELNAKISEALASIPDEDKTASAKDKAALGKDIEDAKKVRDFELKGKVDSSVIRELNRAIADANRIFRNARTTVKEANAADEELLNAIEKAKTNLLVEEPVEEEIPSEEETEENIPEEKVDEELPEEDSDEHSDEEASEKDTPAEEKVEDEDKAEEDDKEEKTEEGEIDEEGLEEILEEIAE
;
A
#
# COMPACT_ATOMS: atom_id res chain seq x y z
N MET A 1 11.83 16.03 31.76
CA MET A 1 11.07 17.04 30.97
C MET A 1 11.08 16.63 29.51
N LYS A 2 10.02 16.91 28.73
CA LYS A 2 9.94 16.53 27.31
C LYS A 2 10.56 17.61 26.41
N LYS A 3 11.33 17.20 25.39
CA LYS A 3 11.65 18.00 24.19
C LYS A 3 11.66 17.08 22.97
N SER A 4 10.49 16.81 22.42
CA SER A 4 10.33 16.17 21.11
C SER A 4 10.60 17.23 20.02
N GLN A 5 11.77 17.19 19.38
CA GLN A 5 12.00 17.95 18.17
C GLN A 5 11.48 17.15 16.98
N LEU A 6 10.42 17.66 16.36
CA LEU A 6 9.67 17.00 15.31
C LEU A 6 10.32 17.37 13.96
N LEU A 7 11.33 16.61 13.55
CA LEU A 7 11.94 16.73 12.21
C LEU A 7 11.02 16.06 11.18
N ALA A 8 10.09 16.85 10.63
CA ALA A 8 9.31 16.45 9.48
C ALA A 8 10.21 16.42 8.22
N ALA A 9 10.70 15.24 7.86
CA ALA A 9 11.47 15.02 6.64
C ALA A 9 10.55 15.09 5.40
N THR A 10 10.24 16.31 4.95
CA THR A 10 9.46 16.55 3.73
C THR A 10 10.29 16.21 2.50
N LEU A 11 10.24 14.94 2.06
CA LEU A 11 10.85 14.48 0.80
C LEU A 11 9.98 14.95 -0.38
N SER A 12 10.03 16.27 -0.64
CA SER A 12 9.27 16.94 -1.69
C SER A 12 9.80 16.57 -3.07
N VAL A 13 9.10 15.64 -3.74
CA VAL A 13 9.38 15.26 -5.13
C VAL A 13 9.05 16.43 -6.06
N ALA A 14 10.06 17.25 -6.36
CA ALA A 14 9.96 18.30 -7.37
C ALA A 14 10.02 17.66 -8.77
N LEU A 15 8.94 17.80 -9.54
CA LEU A 15 8.84 17.24 -10.89
C LEU A 15 9.67 18.03 -11.93
N LEU A 16 10.29 17.25 -12.81
CA LEU A 16 10.62 17.55 -14.23
C LEU A 16 10.54 19.02 -14.69
N SER A 17 11.69 19.63 -14.95
CA SER A 17 11.87 20.54 -16.09
C SER A 17 13.35 20.68 -16.46
N ASN A 18 13.66 20.62 -17.77
CA ASN A 18 15.02 20.62 -18.29
C ASN A 18 15.31 21.94 -19.06
N THR A 19 15.63 23.02 -18.34
CA THR A 19 16.03 24.29 -18.96
C THR A 19 17.02 25.12 -18.12
N VAL A 20 18.17 25.42 -18.74
CA VAL A 20 18.97 26.66 -18.62
C VAL A 20 19.40 27.13 -17.23
N VAL A 21 20.71 27.00 -16.95
CA VAL A 21 21.42 27.71 -15.88
C VAL A 21 21.68 29.18 -16.27
N PRO A 22 21.46 30.13 -15.35
CA PRO A 22 22.41 31.22 -15.15
C PRO A 22 22.84 31.35 -13.68
N CYS A 23 24.03 31.94 -13.46
CA CYS A 23 24.75 31.83 -12.18
C CYS A 23 24.26 32.76 -11.06
N LEU A 24 23.93 32.16 -9.92
CA LEU A 24 24.25 32.64 -8.57
C LEU A 24 24.82 31.42 -7.82
N GLY A 25 25.74 31.51 -6.88
CA GLY A 25 26.37 32.64 -6.20
C GLY A 25 26.89 32.08 -4.87
N SER A 26 28.18 32.24 -4.56
CA SER A 26 28.84 31.42 -3.53
C SER A 26 28.25 31.60 -2.13
N ILE A 27 27.53 30.58 -1.65
CA ILE A 27 27.18 30.38 -0.24
C ILE A 27 28.12 29.32 0.35
N ALA A 28 28.29 29.34 1.67
CA ALA A 28 29.40 28.71 2.39
C ALA A 28 29.58 27.21 2.11
N LYS A 29 30.84 26.78 2.16
CA LYS A 29 31.17 25.41 2.55
C LYS A 29 30.80 25.26 4.01
N ASP A 30 29.75 24.50 4.29
CA ASP A 30 29.62 23.58 5.43
C ASP A 30 28.34 22.73 5.22
N ASP A 31 28.21 21.66 6.01
CA ASP A 31 27.21 20.58 5.88
C ASP A 31 27.29 19.68 4.62
N LEU A 32 26.62 18.54 4.70
CA LEU A 32 26.49 17.47 3.68
C LEU A 32 27.78 16.73 3.27
N LYS A 33 28.58 16.29 4.26
CA LYS A 33 29.33 15.02 4.19
C LYS A 33 29.30 14.22 5.50
N LEU A 34 28.11 13.71 5.85
CA LEU A 34 28.00 12.59 6.78
C LEU A 34 28.40 11.29 6.07
N SER A 35 29.71 11.03 5.97
CA SER A 35 30.22 9.72 5.59
C SER A 35 30.10 8.72 6.76
N SER A 36 30.29 7.44 6.46
CA SER A 36 30.13 6.27 7.35
C SER A 36 31.02 6.23 8.62
N VAL A 37 31.73 7.32 8.95
CA VAL A 37 32.71 7.42 10.05
C VAL A 37 32.16 8.18 11.26
N ALA A 38 31.08 8.95 11.12
CA ALA A 38 30.58 9.86 12.16
C ALA A 38 30.00 9.19 13.43
N TYR A 39 29.70 7.89 13.40
CA TYR A 39 29.04 7.15 14.50
C TYR A 39 29.97 6.37 15.44
N ALA A 40 31.28 6.66 15.41
CA ALA A 40 32.28 5.91 16.17
C ALA A 40 32.49 6.38 17.64
N ALA A 41 31.67 7.31 18.16
CA ALA A 41 31.99 8.07 19.38
C ALA A 41 30.81 8.41 20.32
N GLU A 42 29.86 7.49 20.52
CA GLU A 42 28.98 7.52 21.70
C GLU A 42 29.02 6.16 22.41
N GLU A 43 29.22 6.16 23.74
CA GLU A 43 29.14 4.95 24.60
C GLU A 43 27.67 4.58 24.88
N GLY A 44 26.92 4.32 23.82
CA GLY A 44 25.60 3.72 23.89
C GLY A 44 25.69 2.20 24.10
N ASN A 45 24.73 1.64 24.83
CA ASN A 45 24.49 0.19 24.88
C ASN A 45 24.33 -0.34 23.44
N GLU A 46 25.05 -1.40 23.07
CA GLU A 46 25.04 -1.94 21.70
C GLU A 46 23.63 -2.39 21.26
N LYS A 47 22.74 -2.73 22.21
CA LYS A 47 21.33 -3.00 21.92
C LYS A 47 20.58 -1.73 21.47
N ASN A 48 20.90 -0.55 22.01
CA ASN A 48 20.31 0.71 21.53
C ASN A 48 20.82 1.01 20.12
N GLN A 49 22.13 0.95 19.89
CA GLN A 49 22.71 1.17 18.55
C GLN A 49 22.14 0.20 17.49
N ALA A 50 21.85 -1.05 17.87
CA ALA A 50 21.17 -2.00 17.01
C ALA A 50 19.68 -1.67 16.79
N ILE A 51 18.97 -1.12 17.77
CA ILE A 51 17.59 -0.65 17.62
C ILE A 51 17.53 0.60 16.72
N ASP A 52 18.38 1.61 16.95
CA ASP A 52 18.38 2.85 16.18
C ASP A 52 18.66 2.59 14.69
N LYS A 53 19.61 1.70 14.38
CA LYS A 53 19.90 1.24 13.02
C LYS A 53 18.78 0.40 12.41
N LEU A 54 18.10 -0.42 13.21
CA LEU A 54 16.97 -1.23 12.76
C LEU A 54 15.76 -0.34 12.43
N ASP A 55 15.46 0.64 13.27
CA ASP A 55 14.32 1.53 13.05
C ASP A 55 14.60 2.47 11.85
N TYR A 56 15.85 2.91 11.63
CA TYR A 56 16.27 3.58 10.38
C TYR A 56 16.08 2.69 9.13
N LEU A 57 16.47 1.41 9.19
CA LEU A 57 16.19 0.44 8.12
C LEU A 57 14.67 0.26 7.90
N GLY A 58 13.87 0.30 8.97
CA GLY A 58 12.41 0.31 8.89
C GLY A 58 11.85 1.54 8.17
N ASP A 59 12.46 2.71 8.37
CA ASP A 59 12.08 3.94 7.65
C ASP A 59 12.55 3.93 6.18
N LEU A 60 13.71 3.36 5.87
CA LEU A 60 14.13 3.10 4.48
C LEU A 60 13.17 2.13 3.76
N ILE A 61 12.70 1.09 4.45
CA ILE A 61 11.69 0.16 3.90
C ILE A 61 10.36 0.87 3.61
N LYS A 62 9.89 1.75 4.51
CA LYS A 62 8.72 2.62 4.25
C LYS A 62 8.97 3.58 3.09
N GLY A 63 10.19 4.09 2.95
CA GLY A 63 10.61 4.90 1.82
C GLY A 63 10.46 4.14 0.49
N LEU A 64 11.02 2.93 0.42
CA LEU A 64 10.94 2.00 -0.71
C LEU A 64 9.48 1.65 -1.09
N GLU A 65 8.59 1.47 -0.11
CA GLU A 65 7.15 1.26 -0.36
C GLU A 65 6.46 2.45 -1.04
N ASN A 66 6.97 3.67 -0.84
CA ASN A 66 6.36 4.93 -1.25
C ASN A 66 7.18 5.70 -2.31
N ILE A 67 8.15 5.06 -2.98
CA ILE A 67 8.92 5.68 -4.06
C ILE A 67 7.99 6.14 -5.19
N ALA A 68 8.17 7.40 -5.63
CA ALA A 68 7.38 7.99 -6.71
C ALA A 68 7.49 7.15 -7.98
N GLY A 69 6.34 6.74 -8.52
CA GLY A 69 6.24 5.78 -9.62
C GLY A 69 6.13 4.32 -9.18
N GLY A 70 6.78 3.90 -8.09
CA GLY A 70 6.76 2.54 -7.53
C GLY A 70 7.94 1.64 -7.94
N LEU A 71 8.18 0.56 -7.20
CA LEU A 71 9.23 -0.43 -7.48
C LEU A 71 8.85 -1.39 -8.62
N ALA A 72 9.84 -1.72 -9.47
CA ALA A 72 9.66 -2.42 -10.74
C ALA A 72 10.19 -3.87 -10.74
N GLY A 73 9.39 -4.81 -11.23
CA GLY A 73 9.71 -6.23 -11.36
C GLY A 73 10.49 -6.80 -10.16
N ASN A 74 11.74 -7.22 -10.40
CA ASN A 74 12.64 -7.78 -9.39
C ASN A 74 12.80 -6.91 -8.12
N GLN A 75 12.69 -5.57 -8.23
CA GLN A 75 12.79 -4.66 -7.08
C GLN A 75 11.70 -4.93 -6.02
N LEU A 76 10.50 -5.38 -6.44
CA LEU A 76 9.43 -5.78 -5.52
C LEU A 76 9.79 -7.05 -4.75
N ASP A 77 10.47 -8.00 -5.38
CA ASP A 77 10.93 -9.25 -4.74
C ASP A 77 12.18 -9.02 -3.87
N TRP A 78 13.04 -8.08 -4.24
CA TRP A 78 14.09 -7.59 -3.34
C TRP A 78 13.50 -6.89 -2.11
N LEU A 79 12.44 -6.07 -2.25
CA LEU A 79 11.76 -5.46 -1.10
C LEU A 79 11.09 -6.51 -0.19
N LYS A 80 10.43 -7.54 -0.75
CA LYS A 80 9.89 -8.67 0.04
C LYS A 80 11.00 -9.39 0.81
N SER A 81 12.11 -9.70 0.14
CA SER A 81 13.26 -10.37 0.74
C SER A 81 13.95 -9.50 1.81
N LEU A 82 14.06 -8.20 1.58
CA LEU A 82 14.57 -7.21 2.52
C LEU A 82 13.67 -7.10 3.77
N LYS A 83 12.34 -7.10 3.61
CA LYS A 83 11.38 -7.15 4.73
C LYS A 83 11.53 -8.43 5.54
N ASN A 84 11.66 -9.59 4.89
CA ASN A 84 11.87 -10.87 5.57
C ASN A 84 13.19 -10.87 6.38
N ALA A 85 14.27 -10.32 5.81
CA ALA A 85 15.55 -10.18 6.48
C ALA A 85 15.51 -9.15 7.64
N TYR A 86 14.81 -8.03 7.44
CA TYR A 86 14.52 -7.04 8.49
C TYR A 86 13.75 -7.69 9.66
N ASP A 87 12.68 -8.45 9.39
CA ASP A 87 11.89 -9.12 10.43
C ASP A 87 12.70 -10.17 11.18
N PHE A 88 13.56 -10.91 10.47
CA PHE A 88 14.50 -11.86 11.07
C PHE A 88 15.48 -11.17 12.02
N VAL A 89 16.14 -10.10 11.58
CA VAL A 89 17.09 -9.35 12.41
C VAL A 89 16.37 -8.56 13.52
N SER A 90 15.15 -8.08 13.28
CA SER A 90 14.28 -7.42 14.26
C SER A 90 13.94 -8.34 15.43
N LYS A 91 13.55 -9.60 15.15
CA LYS A 91 13.32 -10.64 16.17
C LYS A 91 14.59 -10.92 16.96
N ILE A 92 15.75 -10.98 16.31
CA ILE A 92 17.08 -11.15 16.94
C ILE A 92 17.40 -9.98 17.89
N VAL A 93 17.25 -8.73 17.47
CA VAL A 93 17.55 -7.54 18.29
C VAL A 93 16.57 -7.39 19.46
N LYS A 94 15.26 -7.52 19.19
CA LYS A 94 14.19 -7.19 20.15
C LYS A 94 13.99 -8.34 21.15
N ASN A 95 13.90 -9.59 20.68
CA ASN A 95 13.54 -10.76 21.49
C ASN A 95 14.72 -11.71 21.81
N GLY A 96 15.86 -11.59 21.11
CA GLY A 96 17.02 -12.46 21.33
C GLY A 96 17.73 -12.17 22.66
N PHE A 97 18.03 -13.22 23.42
CA PHE A 97 18.85 -13.14 24.64
C PHE A 97 20.36 -13.16 24.27
N ILE A 98 20.79 -12.09 23.62
CA ILE A 98 22.07 -11.99 22.90
C ILE A 98 23.01 -11.02 23.62
N GLY A 99 24.26 -11.42 23.83
CA GLY A 99 25.27 -10.61 24.51
C GLY A 99 25.82 -9.48 23.62
N ALA A 100 26.32 -8.40 24.24
CA ALA A 100 26.86 -7.21 23.58
C ALA A 100 27.87 -7.52 22.44
N GLY A 101 28.82 -8.43 22.69
CA GLY A 101 29.78 -8.86 21.66
C GLY A 101 29.11 -9.51 20.44
N GLN A 102 28.09 -10.35 20.63
CA GLN A 102 27.34 -10.95 19.54
C GLN A 102 26.47 -9.91 18.78
N LEU A 103 25.92 -8.91 19.47
CA LEU A 103 25.26 -7.77 18.80
C LEU A 103 26.26 -7.04 17.90
N ARG A 104 27.43 -6.71 18.42
CA ARG A 104 28.49 -5.97 17.73
C ARG A 104 29.11 -6.74 16.54
N GLU A 105 29.34 -8.05 16.70
CA GLU A 105 30.05 -8.87 15.70
C GLU A 105 29.12 -9.56 14.69
N LYS A 106 27.87 -9.86 15.06
CA LYS A 106 26.94 -10.63 14.21
C LYS A 106 25.64 -9.94 13.84
N VAL A 107 25.18 -8.93 14.58
CA VAL A 107 23.87 -8.32 14.34
C VAL A 107 24.00 -6.94 13.68
N ILE A 108 24.80 -6.04 14.24
CA ILE A 108 25.03 -4.71 13.67
C ILE A 108 25.60 -4.75 12.24
N PRO A 109 26.56 -5.64 11.88
CA PRO A 109 27.02 -5.78 10.49
C PRO A 109 25.92 -6.25 9.52
N ARG A 110 24.95 -7.05 9.98
CA ARG A 110 23.78 -7.45 9.16
C ARG A 110 22.83 -6.28 8.94
N ILE A 111 22.56 -5.49 9.97
CA ILE A 111 21.72 -4.29 9.81
C ILE A 111 22.39 -3.30 8.85
N ASN A 112 23.70 -3.08 8.97
CA ASN A 112 24.47 -2.25 8.03
C ASN A 112 24.38 -2.78 6.59
N LEU A 113 24.52 -4.10 6.37
CA LEU A 113 24.39 -4.71 5.05
C LEU A 113 22.97 -4.55 4.47
N LEU A 114 21.93 -4.70 5.30
CA LEU A 114 20.54 -4.51 4.89
C LEU A 114 20.18 -3.03 4.63
N ILE A 115 20.76 -2.09 5.37
CA ILE A 115 20.69 -0.64 5.06
C ILE A 115 21.27 -0.39 3.67
N ASN A 116 22.49 -0.87 3.40
CA ASN A 116 23.14 -0.66 2.13
C ASN A 116 22.39 -1.36 0.97
N VAL A 117 21.71 -2.48 1.22
CA VAL A 117 20.76 -3.08 0.27
C VAL A 117 19.55 -2.16 0.03
N ALA A 118 18.94 -1.59 1.07
CA ALA A 118 17.79 -0.70 0.94
C ALA A 118 18.16 0.58 0.14
N GLU A 119 19.32 1.17 0.42
CA GLU A 119 19.88 2.30 -0.33
C GLU A 119 20.20 1.92 -1.79
N THR A 120 20.74 0.71 -2.02
CA THR A 120 21.03 0.20 -3.37
C THR A 120 19.76 -0.01 -4.21
N ILE A 121 18.69 -0.58 -3.63
CA ILE A 121 17.39 -0.72 -4.31
C ILE A 121 16.79 0.68 -4.57
N THR A 122 16.96 1.63 -3.65
CA THR A 122 16.50 3.01 -3.83
C THR A 122 17.22 3.69 -5.01
N ALA A 123 18.54 3.52 -5.14
CA ALA A 123 19.31 4.04 -6.28
C ALA A 123 18.93 3.36 -7.61
N ASP A 124 18.68 2.05 -7.62
CA ASP A 124 18.20 1.33 -8.80
C ASP A 124 16.82 1.83 -9.27
N ALA A 125 15.94 2.15 -8.32
CA ALA A 125 14.60 2.69 -8.55
C ALA A 125 14.55 4.22 -8.80
N THR A 126 15.67 4.95 -8.77
CA THR A 126 15.68 6.42 -8.93
C THR A 126 16.79 6.96 -9.84
N GLU A 127 18.04 6.52 -9.68
CA GLU A 127 19.19 7.01 -10.47
C GLU A 127 19.37 6.23 -11.78
N LEU A 128 19.18 4.91 -11.71
CA LEU A 128 19.48 3.95 -12.77
C LEU A 128 18.27 3.57 -13.65
N VAL A 129 17.09 4.15 -13.40
CA VAL A 129 15.82 3.80 -14.08
C VAL A 129 15.89 3.87 -15.62
N ASP A 130 16.77 4.74 -16.13
CA ASP A 130 16.99 4.96 -17.56
C ASP A 130 18.36 4.43 -18.03
N SER A 131 19.03 3.59 -17.23
CA SER A 131 20.25 2.89 -17.60
C SER A 131 19.95 1.64 -18.44
N GLU A 132 20.95 1.16 -19.19
CA GLU A 132 20.82 -0.12 -19.90
C GLU A 132 20.57 -1.28 -18.93
N GLN A 133 19.91 -2.34 -19.44
CA GLN A 133 19.54 -3.54 -18.67
C GLN A 133 20.73 -4.16 -17.89
N GLN A 134 21.96 -3.98 -18.36
CA GLN A 134 23.17 -4.45 -17.67
C GLN A 134 23.34 -3.84 -16.26
N ALA A 135 22.97 -2.56 -16.06
CA ALA A 135 23.05 -1.90 -14.75
C ALA A 135 22.19 -2.65 -13.72
N HIS A 136 20.92 -2.87 -14.05
CA HIS A 136 19.96 -3.58 -13.21
C HIS A 136 20.33 -5.06 -12.97
N VAL A 137 21.01 -5.71 -13.92
CA VAL A 137 21.53 -7.08 -13.74
C VAL A 137 22.70 -7.10 -12.74
N ILE A 138 23.62 -6.14 -12.82
CA ILE A 138 24.73 -5.97 -11.86
C ILE A 138 24.18 -5.71 -10.45
N ILE A 139 23.21 -4.79 -10.31
CA ILE A 139 22.52 -4.52 -9.04
C ILE A 139 21.79 -5.76 -8.54
N GLY A 140 21.00 -6.41 -9.39
CA GLY A 140 20.15 -7.53 -8.97
C GLY A 140 20.92 -8.73 -8.46
N PHE A 141 22.06 -9.04 -9.06
CA PHE A 141 22.96 -10.09 -8.56
C PHE A 141 23.62 -9.70 -7.23
N SER A 142 24.10 -8.45 -7.08
CA SER A 142 24.76 -8.01 -5.85
C SER A 142 23.79 -7.87 -4.68
N VAL A 143 22.59 -7.31 -4.89
CA VAL A 143 21.49 -7.24 -3.91
C VAL A 143 21.06 -8.64 -3.46
N THR A 144 20.88 -9.59 -4.39
CA THR A 144 20.47 -10.96 -4.04
C THR A 144 21.55 -11.67 -3.22
N ARG A 145 22.84 -11.53 -3.60
CA ARG A 145 23.98 -12.07 -2.85
C ARG A 145 24.15 -11.44 -1.47
N ALA A 146 23.92 -10.13 -1.35
CA ALA A 146 23.95 -9.40 -0.08
C ALA A 146 22.80 -9.83 0.86
N LEU A 147 21.59 -9.99 0.35
CA LEU A 147 20.43 -10.48 1.12
C LEU A 147 20.69 -11.90 1.67
N LEU A 148 21.16 -12.83 0.83
CA LEU A 148 21.52 -14.18 1.24
C LEU A 148 22.56 -14.17 2.38
N LYS A 149 23.64 -13.38 2.23
CA LYS A 149 24.68 -13.20 3.25
C LYS A 149 24.14 -12.58 4.54
N ALA A 150 23.25 -11.60 4.45
CA ALA A 150 22.59 -11.00 5.61
C ALA A 150 21.72 -12.00 6.38
N THR A 151 21.09 -12.97 5.70
CA THR A 151 20.28 -14.03 6.34
C THR A 151 21.08 -15.25 6.83
N ASP A 152 22.28 -15.52 6.29
CA ASP A 152 23.09 -16.69 6.66
C ASP A 152 23.65 -16.57 8.10
N ILE A 153 23.10 -17.34 9.03
CA ILE A 153 23.47 -17.38 10.46
C ILE A 153 24.94 -17.72 10.74
N PHE A 154 25.64 -18.36 9.79
CA PHE A 154 27.03 -18.76 9.94
C PHE A 154 28.01 -17.63 9.57
N GLU A 155 27.58 -16.64 8.79
CA GLU A 155 28.43 -15.52 8.36
C GLU A 155 29.00 -14.71 9.54
N ASN A 156 30.26 -14.29 9.42
CA ASN A 156 30.98 -13.46 10.37
C ASN A 156 30.95 -11.96 9.97
N ALA A 157 31.46 -11.10 10.86
CA ALA A 157 31.57 -9.66 10.60
C ALA A 157 32.30 -9.36 9.28
N ASP A 158 33.42 -10.02 9.02
CA ASP A 158 34.27 -9.74 7.86
C ASP A 158 33.59 -10.11 6.54
N GLY A 159 32.88 -11.24 6.49
CA GLY A 159 32.12 -11.66 5.32
C GLY A 159 30.91 -10.76 5.03
N LEU A 160 30.24 -10.26 6.06
CA LEU A 160 29.16 -9.27 5.94
C LEU A 160 29.68 -7.90 5.48
N ASN A 161 30.79 -7.43 6.05
CA ASN A 161 31.45 -6.18 5.64
C ASN A 161 31.94 -6.28 4.19
N LYS A 162 32.55 -7.40 3.80
CA LYS A 162 32.96 -7.65 2.41
C LYS A 162 31.76 -7.75 1.46
N ALA A 163 30.64 -8.36 1.87
CA ALA A 163 29.41 -8.36 1.07
C ALA A 163 28.86 -6.94 0.88
N SER A 164 29.03 -6.05 1.87
CA SER A 164 28.70 -4.63 1.76
C SER A 164 29.64 -3.89 0.81
N GLU A 165 30.94 -4.16 0.86
CA GLU A 165 31.91 -3.59 -0.08
C GLU A 165 31.65 -4.08 -1.52
N ASP A 166 31.43 -5.38 -1.73
CA ASP A 166 31.06 -5.97 -3.03
C ASP A 166 29.77 -5.32 -3.59
N LEU A 167 28.79 -5.02 -2.74
CA LEU A 167 27.53 -4.37 -3.09
C LEU A 167 27.73 -2.92 -3.57
N LEU A 168 28.44 -2.11 -2.78
CA LEU A 168 28.75 -0.72 -3.12
C LEU A 168 29.61 -0.62 -4.39
N ASN A 169 30.63 -1.49 -4.54
CA ASN A 169 31.45 -1.60 -5.74
C ASN A 169 30.62 -1.98 -6.98
N SER A 170 29.56 -2.79 -6.81
CA SER A 170 28.63 -3.15 -7.90
C SER A 170 27.71 -1.98 -8.26
N LEU A 171 27.28 -1.18 -7.29
CA LEU A 171 26.52 0.05 -7.52
C LEU A 171 27.34 1.15 -8.22
N GLU A 172 28.62 1.31 -7.88
CA GLU A 172 29.53 2.19 -8.64
C GLU A 172 29.74 1.72 -10.08
N LYS A 173 29.82 0.40 -10.33
CA LYS A 173 29.86 -0.16 -11.69
C LYS A 173 28.55 0.06 -12.45
N ALA A 174 27.41 -0.14 -11.81
CA ALA A 174 26.10 0.08 -12.43
C ALA A 174 25.88 1.55 -12.82
N ARG A 175 26.40 2.51 -12.03
CA ARG A 175 26.44 3.94 -12.35
C ARG A 175 27.35 4.30 -13.54
N GLN A 176 28.26 3.41 -13.96
CA GLN A 176 29.14 3.60 -15.14
C GLN A 176 28.53 3.04 -16.44
N VAL A 177 27.47 2.24 -16.35
CA VAL A 177 26.74 1.71 -17.51
C VAL A 177 26.03 2.87 -18.25
N PRO A 178 26.03 2.89 -19.60
CA PRO A 178 25.34 3.92 -20.37
C PRO A 178 23.85 4.07 -20.01
N LYS A 179 23.32 5.27 -20.30
CA LYS A 179 21.87 5.51 -20.31
C LYS A 179 21.28 5.18 -21.67
N LEU A 180 20.05 4.65 -21.64
CA LEU A 180 19.25 4.35 -22.82
C LEU A 180 19.02 5.61 -23.65
N THR A 181 19.14 5.48 -24.96
CA THR A 181 18.74 6.49 -25.94
C THR A 181 17.31 6.25 -26.42
N GLU A 182 16.69 7.24 -27.08
CA GLU A 182 15.35 7.10 -27.66
C GLU A 182 15.27 5.99 -28.72
N ASP A 183 16.37 5.76 -29.46
CA ASP A 183 16.52 4.66 -30.43
C ASP A 183 16.82 3.29 -29.78
N SER A 184 17.20 3.27 -28.49
CA SER A 184 17.53 2.02 -27.79
C SER A 184 16.31 1.10 -27.72
N LYS A 185 16.54 -0.21 -27.79
CA LYS A 185 15.49 -1.21 -27.61
C LYS A 185 14.95 -1.14 -26.17
N ARG A 186 13.63 -1.16 -26.01
CA ARG A 186 12.99 -1.06 -24.69
C ARG A 186 13.43 -2.18 -23.73
N THR A 187 13.68 -1.80 -22.48
CA THR A 187 13.93 -2.68 -21.33
C THR A 187 12.62 -3.06 -20.63
N HIS A 188 12.69 -3.95 -19.61
CA HIS A 188 11.54 -4.21 -18.74
C HIS A 188 11.14 -2.94 -17.95
N TYR A 189 12.13 -2.20 -17.46
CA TYR A 189 11.92 -1.00 -16.62
C TYR A 189 11.23 0.14 -17.37
N THR A 190 11.61 0.36 -18.64
CA THR A 190 10.92 1.33 -19.52
C THR A 190 9.50 0.86 -19.87
N LEU A 191 9.28 -0.44 -20.08
CA LEU A 191 7.94 -1.00 -20.29
C LEU A 191 7.03 -0.77 -19.06
N GLU A 192 7.56 -0.89 -17.85
CA GLU A 192 6.75 -0.79 -16.63
C GLU A 192 6.20 0.62 -16.39
N LYS A 193 6.91 1.68 -16.83
CA LYS A 193 6.36 3.06 -16.85
C LYS A 193 5.05 3.11 -17.65
N LEU A 194 5.07 2.52 -18.86
CA LEU A 194 3.91 2.43 -19.75
C LEU A 194 2.81 1.51 -19.19
N ASP A 195 3.16 0.39 -18.55
CA ASP A 195 2.17 -0.51 -17.94
C ASP A 195 1.44 0.15 -16.76
N ARG A 196 2.15 0.91 -15.92
CA ARG A 196 1.56 1.70 -14.82
C ARG A 196 0.66 2.82 -15.37
N ALA A 197 1.07 3.49 -16.45
CA ALA A 197 0.23 4.46 -17.14
C ALA A 197 -1.05 3.80 -17.71
N ILE A 198 -0.95 2.63 -18.34
CA ILE A 198 -2.11 1.84 -18.83
C ILE A 198 -3.02 1.38 -17.68
N ALA A 199 -2.47 1.02 -16.52
CA ALA A 199 -3.25 0.63 -15.35
C ALA A 199 -4.04 1.82 -14.77
N ASN A 200 -3.36 2.94 -14.50
CA ASN A 200 -3.96 4.20 -14.06
C ASN A 200 -5.02 4.68 -15.06
N ALA A 201 -4.72 4.66 -16.35
CA ALA A 201 -5.65 4.99 -17.43
C ALA A 201 -6.96 4.21 -17.35
N ARG A 202 -6.89 2.89 -17.13
CA ARG A 202 -8.08 2.03 -16.99
C ARG A 202 -8.83 2.29 -15.69
N GLU A 203 -8.15 2.64 -14.60
CA GLU A 203 -8.79 3.02 -13.35
C GLU A 203 -9.57 4.34 -13.53
N VAL A 204 -8.92 5.39 -13.99
CA VAL A 204 -9.52 6.71 -14.26
C VAL A 204 -10.66 6.59 -15.28
N ARG A 205 -10.46 5.85 -16.38
CA ARG A 205 -11.50 5.60 -17.38
C ARG A 205 -12.72 4.92 -16.76
N ASN A 206 -12.56 3.97 -15.84
CA ASN A 206 -13.68 3.23 -15.24
C ASN A 206 -14.30 3.90 -13.99
N ARG A 207 -13.58 4.78 -13.29
CA ARG A 207 -14.10 5.55 -12.14
C ARG A 207 -14.70 6.90 -12.57
N GLU A 208 -13.97 7.69 -13.36
CA GLU A 208 -14.40 9.01 -13.80
C GLU A 208 -15.12 8.96 -15.14
N LEU A 209 -14.45 8.50 -16.20
CA LEU A 209 -14.87 8.85 -17.56
C LEU A 209 -16.11 8.08 -18.04
N ARG A 210 -16.18 6.76 -17.77
CA ARG A 210 -17.14 5.80 -18.36
C ARG A 210 -18.62 6.20 -18.32
N TYR A 211 -19.04 6.99 -17.34
CA TYR A 211 -20.44 7.38 -17.13
C TYR A 211 -20.67 8.91 -17.14
N LYS A 212 -19.61 9.70 -17.37
CA LYS A 212 -19.63 11.17 -17.30
C LYS A 212 -19.22 11.84 -18.62
N LEU A 213 -18.48 11.10 -19.45
CA LEU A 213 -17.98 11.53 -20.75
C LEU A 213 -18.91 11.06 -21.87
N ASP A 214 -18.98 11.80 -22.98
CA ASP A 214 -19.72 11.33 -24.17
C ASP A 214 -19.06 10.07 -24.78
N SER A 215 -19.89 9.26 -25.43
CA SER A 215 -19.55 8.08 -26.21
C SER A 215 -18.37 8.26 -27.18
N VAL A 216 -18.25 9.39 -27.89
CA VAL A 216 -17.16 9.64 -28.83
C VAL A 216 -15.85 9.90 -28.08
N ALA A 217 -15.87 10.80 -27.11
CA ALA A 217 -14.69 11.14 -26.32
C ALA A 217 -14.20 9.96 -25.46
N LEU A 218 -15.10 9.08 -25.00
CA LEU A 218 -14.74 7.84 -24.33
C LEU A 218 -14.10 6.83 -25.29
N ALA A 219 -14.55 6.76 -26.55
CA ALA A 219 -13.95 5.93 -27.58
C ALA A 219 -12.54 6.40 -27.96
N ASP A 220 -12.27 7.72 -27.96
CA ASP A 220 -10.92 8.27 -28.17
C ASP A 220 -9.95 7.86 -27.04
N VAL A 221 -10.41 7.87 -25.77
CA VAL A 221 -9.60 7.39 -24.63
C VAL A 221 -9.38 5.88 -24.70
N ASP A 222 -10.38 5.09 -25.05
CA ASP A 222 -10.23 3.64 -25.27
C ASP A 222 -9.28 3.34 -26.44
N SER A 223 -9.27 4.20 -27.48
CA SER A 223 -8.34 4.13 -28.61
C SER A 223 -6.89 4.41 -28.16
N ALA A 224 -6.66 5.45 -27.36
CA ALA A 224 -5.35 5.75 -26.79
C ALA A 224 -4.83 4.60 -25.90
N ILE A 225 -5.68 4.04 -25.03
CA ILE A 225 -5.35 2.85 -24.22
C ILE A 225 -5.00 1.65 -25.11
N LYS A 226 -5.70 1.46 -26.24
CA LYS A 226 -5.41 0.39 -27.21
C LYS A 226 -4.07 0.60 -27.93
N SER A 227 -3.75 1.82 -28.34
CA SER A 227 -2.45 2.16 -28.95
C SER A 227 -1.29 1.91 -27.99
N ALA A 228 -1.39 2.39 -26.74
CA ALA A 228 -0.42 2.11 -25.67
C ALA A 228 -0.21 0.60 -25.44
N VAL A 229 -1.30 -0.19 -25.41
CA VAL A 229 -1.23 -1.66 -25.29
C VAL A 229 -0.57 -2.33 -26.51
N ASN A 230 -0.70 -1.75 -27.72
CA ASN A 230 -0.03 -2.26 -28.91
C ASN A 230 1.49 -2.00 -28.84
N VAL A 231 1.92 -0.79 -28.45
CA VAL A 231 3.33 -0.47 -28.22
C VAL A 231 3.93 -1.38 -27.16
N ARG A 232 3.21 -1.62 -26.06
CA ARG A 232 3.59 -2.57 -25.00
C ARG A 232 3.80 -4.00 -25.54
N ARG A 233 2.97 -4.44 -26.48
CA ARG A 233 3.05 -5.79 -27.08
C ARG A 233 4.15 -5.92 -28.13
N ASN A 234 4.52 -4.84 -28.81
CA ASN A 234 5.63 -4.84 -29.77
C ASN A 234 6.96 -5.14 -29.05
N ASN A 235 7.67 -6.20 -29.43
CA ASN A 235 8.96 -6.60 -28.84
C ASN A 235 10.18 -5.92 -29.49
N GLN A 236 9.97 -5.10 -30.53
CA GLN A 236 10.99 -4.26 -31.16
C GLN A 236 10.74 -2.76 -30.96
N ALA A 237 9.78 -2.37 -30.11
CA ALA A 237 9.55 -0.96 -29.81
C ALA A 237 10.77 -0.33 -29.11
N THR A 238 11.10 0.91 -29.48
CA THR A 238 12.21 1.65 -28.87
C THR A 238 11.79 2.33 -27.58
N VAL A 239 12.75 2.83 -26.80
CA VAL A 239 12.46 3.61 -25.58
C VAL A 239 11.70 4.89 -25.90
N GLY A 240 12.04 5.58 -27.00
CA GLY A 240 11.31 6.76 -27.48
C GLY A 240 9.85 6.47 -27.75
N GLN A 241 9.54 5.39 -28.47
CA GLN A 241 8.16 4.97 -28.76
C GLN A 241 7.37 4.60 -27.49
N VAL A 242 8.03 4.04 -26.48
CA VAL A 242 7.40 3.73 -25.17
C VAL A 242 7.13 5.00 -24.36
N GLN A 243 8.02 5.99 -24.42
CA GLN A 243 7.85 7.29 -23.76
C GLN A 243 6.75 8.12 -24.45
N GLU A 244 6.80 8.25 -25.77
CA GLU A 244 5.80 8.97 -26.59
C GLU A 244 4.38 8.40 -26.36
N ALA A 245 4.22 7.08 -26.40
CA ALA A 245 2.94 6.42 -26.11
C ALA A 245 2.50 6.53 -24.64
N THR A 246 3.42 6.80 -23.70
CA THR A 246 3.09 7.09 -22.29
C THR A 246 2.58 8.52 -22.17
N ASP A 247 3.24 9.48 -22.81
CA ASP A 247 2.90 10.90 -22.74
C ASP A 247 1.62 11.24 -23.54
N GLU A 248 1.40 10.64 -24.71
CA GLU A 248 0.12 10.71 -25.44
C GLU A 248 -1.05 10.21 -24.59
N LEU A 249 -0.88 9.06 -23.92
CA LEU A 249 -1.90 8.46 -23.07
C LEU A 249 -2.23 9.38 -21.88
N ASN A 250 -1.20 9.86 -21.18
CA ASN A 250 -1.36 10.78 -20.04
C ASN A 250 -2.01 12.11 -20.47
N ALA A 251 -1.64 12.65 -21.64
CA ALA A 251 -2.24 13.86 -22.20
C ALA A 251 -3.73 13.67 -22.52
N LYS A 252 -4.10 12.57 -23.21
CA LYS A 252 -5.49 12.27 -23.57
C LYS A 252 -6.40 12.05 -22.35
N ILE A 253 -5.87 11.48 -21.27
CA ILE A 253 -6.63 11.30 -20.02
C ILE A 253 -6.77 12.63 -19.29
N SER A 254 -5.74 13.48 -19.30
CA SER A 254 -5.78 14.82 -18.70
C SER A 254 -6.79 15.72 -19.43
N GLU A 255 -6.83 15.66 -20.77
CA GLU A 255 -7.83 16.32 -21.62
C GLU A 255 -9.26 15.83 -21.30
N ALA A 256 -9.46 14.51 -21.23
CA ALA A 256 -10.76 13.93 -20.87
C ALA A 256 -11.23 14.35 -19.46
N LEU A 257 -10.33 14.33 -18.46
CA LEU A 257 -10.63 14.79 -17.09
C LEU A 257 -10.91 16.29 -17.00
N ALA A 258 -10.27 17.12 -17.84
CA ALA A 258 -10.51 18.55 -17.91
C ALA A 258 -11.88 18.91 -18.51
N SER A 259 -12.44 18.03 -19.35
CA SER A 259 -13.76 18.23 -19.98
C SER A 259 -14.96 17.93 -19.06
N ILE A 260 -14.74 17.28 -17.91
CA ILE A 260 -15.77 16.98 -16.91
C ILE A 260 -15.88 18.15 -15.91
N PRO A 261 -17.09 18.64 -15.57
CA PRO A 261 -17.28 19.64 -14.50
C PRO A 261 -16.80 19.14 -13.14
N ASP A 262 -16.22 20.02 -12.31
CA ASP A 262 -15.66 19.61 -11.00
C ASP A 262 -16.72 19.06 -10.03
N GLU A 263 -17.97 19.52 -10.11
CA GLU A 263 -19.10 19.00 -9.33
C GLU A 263 -19.39 17.51 -9.62
N ASP A 264 -19.19 17.07 -10.86
CA ASP A 264 -19.50 15.70 -11.31
C ASP A 264 -18.32 14.73 -11.13
N LYS A 265 -17.11 15.24 -10.82
CA LYS A 265 -15.93 14.41 -10.49
C LYS A 265 -16.19 13.61 -9.21
N THR A 266 -15.58 12.43 -9.09
CA THR A 266 -15.77 11.58 -7.92
C THR A 266 -15.15 12.26 -6.70
N ALA A 267 -15.93 12.43 -5.63
CA ALA A 267 -15.50 13.11 -4.42
C ALA A 267 -14.34 12.36 -3.75
N SER A 268 -13.22 13.05 -3.58
CA SER A 268 -12.04 12.52 -2.89
C SER A 268 -12.30 12.39 -1.39
N ALA A 269 -11.37 11.75 -0.67
CA ALA A 269 -11.41 11.67 0.79
C ALA A 269 -11.39 13.06 1.47
N LYS A 270 -10.87 14.09 0.78
CA LYS A 270 -10.88 15.48 1.26
C LYS A 270 -12.26 16.12 1.12
N ASP A 271 -12.92 15.92 -0.02
CA ASP A 271 -14.21 16.56 -0.33
C ASP A 271 -15.32 15.96 0.54
N LYS A 272 -15.22 14.66 0.86
CA LYS A 272 -16.10 13.97 1.80
C LYS A 272 -15.83 14.27 3.28
N ALA A 273 -14.81 15.06 3.63
CA ALA A 273 -14.40 15.24 5.02
C ALA A 273 -15.43 16.00 5.87
N ALA A 274 -16.20 16.93 5.27
CA ALA A 274 -17.33 17.60 5.92
C ALA A 274 -18.42 16.59 6.29
N LEU A 275 -18.99 15.92 5.28
CA LEU A 275 -19.97 14.84 5.43
C LEU A 275 -19.54 13.77 6.44
N GLY A 276 -18.26 13.39 6.46
CA GLY A 276 -17.72 12.44 7.45
C GLY A 276 -17.82 12.95 8.89
N LYS A 277 -17.46 14.20 9.14
CA LYS A 277 -17.57 14.87 10.45
C LYS A 277 -19.03 15.05 10.86
N ASP A 278 -19.88 15.51 9.95
CA ASP A 278 -21.25 15.89 10.29
C ASP A 278 -22.14 14.64 10.44
N ILE A 279 -21.77 13.52 9.82
CA ILE A 279 -22.24 12.16 10.18
C ILE A 279 -21.88 11.77 11.64
N GLU A 280 -20.74 12.18 12.19
CA GLU A 280 -20.42 11.93 13.59
C GLU A 280 -21.18 12.87 14.52
N ASP A 281 -21.29 14.15 14.18
CA ASP A 281 -22.03 15.13 14.98
C ASP A 281 -23.53 14.80 15.00
N ALA A 282 -24.12 14.33 13.89
CA ALA A 282 -25.48 13.79 13.86
C ALA A 282 -25.69 12.63 14.84
N LYS A 283 -24.71 11.72 14.96
CA LYS A 283 -24.77 10.59 15.93
C LYS A 283 -24.69 11.10 17.37
N LYS A 284 -23.82 12.09 17.66
CA LYS A 284 -23.71 12.72 18.98
C LYS A 284 -25.03 13.41 19.37
N VAL A 285 -25.62 14.19 18.46
CA VAL A 285 -26.94 14.83 18.65
C VAL A 285 -28.02 13.77 18.94
N ARG A 286 -28.08 12.71 18.13
CA ARG A 286 -29.02 11.59 18.35
C ARG A 286 -28.86 10.99 19.75
N ASP A 287 -27.65 10.61 20.14
CA ASP A 287 -27.42 9.76 21.31
C ASP A 287 -27.39 10.53 22.65
N PHE A 288 -27.02 11.82 22.65
CA PHE A 288 -26.89 12.63 23.88
C PHE A 288 -27.95 13.74 24.00
N GLU A 289 -28.34 14.38 22.89
CA GLU A 289 -29.34 15.45 22.92
C GLU A 289 -30.77 14.90 22.83
N LEU A 290 -31.05 14.04 21.85
CA LEU A 290 -32.41 13.65 21.47
C LEU A 290 -32.93 12.36 22.15
N LYS A 291 -32.06 11.36 22.37
CA LYS A 291 -32.47 10.04 22.87
C LYS A 291 -33.12 10.14 24.25
N GLY A 292 -34.42 9.83 24.32
CA GLY A 292 -35.23 9.92 25.54
C GLY A 292 -35.78 11.32 25.85
N LYS A 293 -35.62 12.31 24.95
CA LYS A 293 -36.20 13.66 25.08
C LYS A 293 -37.06 14.10 23.89
N VAL A 294 -37.12 13.32 22.82
CA VAL A 294 -38.01 13.54 21.69
C VAL A 294 -38.62 12.24 21.21
N ASP A 295 -39.69 12.37 20.44
CA ASP A 295 -40.50 11.28 19.93
C ASP A 295 -39.70 10.24 19.13
N SER A 296 -40.10 8.97 19.26
CA SER A 296 -39.43 7.84 18.58
C SER A 296 -39.50 7.92 17.04
N SER A 297 -40.39 8.75 16.51
CA SER A 297 -40.48 9.07 15.08
C SER A 297 -39.34 9.98 14.62
N VAL A 298 -39.03 11.05 15.38
CA VAL A 298 -37.94 12.01 15.08
C VAL A 298 -36.59 11.30 15.07
N ILE A 299 -36.37 10.41 16.05
CA ILE A 299 -35.16 9.58 16.14
C ILE A 299 -35.07 8.61 14.95
N ARG A 300 -36.19 8.11 14.41
CA ARG A 300 -36.21 7.25 13.21
C ARG A 300 -35.91 8.03 11.93
N GLU A 301 -36.42 9.25 11.78
CA GLU A 301 -36.07 10.12 10.64
C GLU A 301 -34.57 10.47 10.62
N LEU A 302 -34.02 10.92 11.75
CA LEU A 302 -32.59 11.25 11.84
C LEU A 302 -31.70 10.01 11.62
N ASN A 303 -32.08 8.83 12.13
CA ASN A 303 -31.36 7.59 11.84
C ASN A 303 -31.37 7.23 10.34
N ARG A 304 -32.45 7.53 9.62
CA ARG A 304 -32.53 7.32 8.17
C ARG A 304 -31.59 8.27 7.42
N ALA A 305 -31.62 9.56 7.75
CA ALA A 305 -30.70 10.55 7.17
C ALA A 305 -29.23 10.16 7.42
N ILE A 306 -28.89 9.75 8.65
CA ILE A 306 -27.55 9.23 8.98
C ILE A 306 -27.22 7.98 8.14
N ALA A 307 -28.16 7.04 7.95
CA ALA A 307 -27.91 5.83 7.16
C ALA A 307 -27.66 6.13 5.67
N ASP A 308 -28.48 6.98 5.05
CA ASP A 308 -28.33 7.37 3.64
C ASP A 308 -27.07 8.22 3.42
N ALA A 309 -26.74 9.14 4.34
CA ALA A 309 -25.47 9.87 4.35
C ALA A 309 -24.25 8.92 4.48
N ASN A 310 -24.31 7.90 5.36
CA ASN A 310 -23.25 6.89 5.47
C ASN A 310 -23.13 6.04 4.18
N ARG A 311 -24.23 5.80 3.46
CA ARG A 311 -24.24 5.12 2.15
C ARG A 311 -23.50 5.94 1.10
N ILE A 312 -23.73 7.26 1.07
CA ILE A 312 -23.11 8.20 0.13
C ILE A 312 -21.62 8.41 0.45
N PHE A 313 -21.28 8.59 1.73
CA PHE A 313 -19.90 8.69 2.19
C PHE A 313 -19.05 7.47 1.79
N ARG A 314 -19.55 6.25 2.06
CA ARG A 314 -18.85 4.98 1.80
C ARG A 314 -18.78 4.58 0.31
N ASN A 315 -19.65 5.12 -0.56
CA ASN A 315 -19.65 4.78 -1.98
C ASN A 315 -18.39 5.34 -2.69
N ALA A 316 -17.56 4.48 -3.26
CA ALA A 316 -16.33 4.87 -3.97
C ALA A 316 -16.56 5.59 -5.33
N ARG A 317 -17.82 5.84 -5.73
CA ARG A 317 -18.21 6.55 -6.96
C ARG A 317 -19.03 7.81 -6.76
N THR A 318 -19.34 8.22 -5.53
CA THR A 318 -20.17 9.41 -5.31
C THR A 318 -19.49 10.68 -5.79
N THR A 319 -20.23 11.55 -6.46
CA THR A 319 -19.72 12.82 -6.99
C THR A 319 -19.57 13.86 -5.89
N VAL A 320 -18.83 14.95 -6.16
CA VAL A 320 -18.75 16.11 -5.25
C VAL A 320 -20.15 16.68 -5.01
N LYS A 321 -20.97 16.76 -6.06
CA LYS A 321 -22.38 17.18 -5.98
C LYS A 321 -23.23 16.30 -5.06
N GLU A 322 -23.12 14.96 -5.18
CA GLU A 322 -23.84 14.01 -4.33
C GLU A 322 -23.36 14.06 -2.87
N ALA A 323 -22.07 14.29 -2.64
CA ALA A 323 -21.51 14.45 -1.30
C ALA A 323 -22.03 15.72 -0.62
N ASN A 324 -22.02 16.86 -1.33
CA ASN A 324 -22.49 18.15 -0.82
C ASN A 324 -24.01 18.13 -0.56
N ALA A 325 -24.81 17.56 -1.47
CA ALA A 325 -26.25 17.44 -1.28
C ALA A 325 -26.62 16.57 -0.07
N ALA A 326 -25.87 15.48 0.18
CA ALA A 326 -26.06 14.65 1.37
C ALA A 326 -25.65 15.36 2.68
N ASP A 327 -24.69 16.29 2.61
CA ASP A 327 -24.26 17.12 3.73
C ASP A 327 -25.37 18.12 4.10
N GLU A 328 -25.91 18.82 3.09
CA GLU A 328 -27.07 19.72 3.25
C GLU A 328 -28.31 18.97 3.75
N GLU A 329 -28.67 17.81 3.19
CA GLU A 329 -29.80 17.00 3.66
C GLU A 329 -29.62 16.53 5.11
N LEU A 330 -28.40 16.15 5.51
CA LEU A 330 -28.11 15.74 6.88
C LEU A 330 -28.19 16.90 7.87
N LEU A 331 -27.64 18.07 7.52
CA LEU A 331 -27.73 19.28 8.34
C LEU A 331 -29.18 19.71 8.55
N ASN A 332 -29.99 19.74 7.48
CA ASN A 332 -31.43 20.01 7.57
C ASN A 332 -32.16 18.99 8.47
N ALA A 333 -31.77 17.70 8.44
CA ALA A 333 -32.33 16.68 9.31
C ALA A 333 -31.91 16.85 10.79
N ILE A 334 -30.68 17.30 11.06
CA ILE A 334 -30.23 17.66 12.41
C ILE A 334 -31.04 18.86 12.93
N GLU A 335 -31.19 19.92 12.15
CA GLU A 335 -31.95 21.11 12.55
C GLU A 335 -33.41 20.78 12.82
N LYS A 336 -34.10 20.07 11.92
CA LYS A 336 -35.48 19.60 12.12
C LYS A 336 -35.64 18.75 13.39
N ALA A 337 -34.64 17.92 13.71
CA ALA A 337 -34.67 17.11 14.92
C ALA A 337 -34.46 17.98 16.19
N LYS A 338 -33.60 19.00 16.13
CA LYS A 338 -33.39 19.95 17.23
C LYS A 338 -34.57 20.92 17.44
N THR A 339 -35.30 21.32 16.40
CA THR A 339 -36.50 22.17 16.57
C THR A 339 -37.61 21.46 17.35
N ASN A 340 -37.74 20.15 17.23
CA ASN A 340 -38.70 19.37 18.02
C ASN A 340 -38.36 19.31 19.52
N LEU A 341 -37.12 19.65 19.90
CA LEU A 341 -36.64 19.76 21.28
C LEU A 341 -37.05 21.11 21.93
N LEU A 342 -37.72 22.01 21.19
CA LEU A 342 -38.11 23.36 21.61
C LEU A 342 -39.64 23.57 21.65
N VAL A 343 -40.44 22.49 21.53
CA VAL A 343 -41.91 22.55 21.42
C VAL A 343 -42.62 22.14 22.73
N GLU A 344 -41.89 21.62 23.72
CA GLU A 344 -42.44 21.25 25.03
C GLU A 344 -42.53 22.45 26.00
N GLU A 345 -43.49 23.35 25.77
CA GLU A 345 -44.22 24.16 26.77
C GLU A 345 -45.21 25.10 26.02
N PRO A 346 -46.36 25.54 26.61
CA PRO A 346 -46.80 25.35 27.99
C PRO A 346 -48.20 24.70 28.13
N VAL A 347 -48.56 24.33 29.37
CA VAL A 347 -49.97 24.31 29.84
C VAL A 347 -50.01 24.88 31.25
N GLU A 348 -50.47 26.12 31.39
CA GLU A 348 -51.03 26.65 32.65
C GLU A 348 -52.56 26.46 32.61
N GLU A 349 -53.12 25.64 33.50
CA GLU A 349 -54.52 25.75 33.94
C GLU A 349 -54.61 25.47 35.45
N GLU A 350 -55.51 26.19 36.13
CA GLU A 350 -55.55 26.28 37.60
C GLU A 350 -56.46 25.23 38.26
N ILE A 351 -56.05 24.72 39.42
CA ILE A 351 -56.86 23.92 40.38
C ILE A 351 -57.59 24.87 41.36
N PRO A 352 -58.74 24.54 42.01
CA PRO A 352 -58.75 23.58 43.15
C PRO A 352 -60.12 22.90 43.51
N SER A 353 -60.18 22.31 44.73
CA SER A 353 -61.29 21.66 45.50
C SER A 353 -61.69 20.23 45.06
N GLU A 354 -61.62 19.17 45.90
CA GLU A 354 -62.19 18.87 47.26
C GLU A 354 -63.72 18.60 47.16
N GLU A 355 -64.35 17.57 47.75
CA GLU A 355 -64.10 16.67 48.92
C GLU A 355 -64.59 15.21 48.59
N GLU A 356 -64.40 14.05 49.30
CA GLU A 356 -63.64 13.67 50.53
C GLU A 356 -63.19 12.15 50.64
N THR A 357 -63.94 11.25 51.31
CA THR A 357 -63.58 9.94 51.96
C THR A 357 -64.48 8.72 51.54
N GLU A 358 -64.41 7.43 51.99
CA GLU A 358 -63.66 6.67 53.04
C GLU A 358 -63.57 5.12 52.78
N GLU A 359 -62.65 4.44 53.50
CA GLU A 359 -62.50 3.01 53.90
C GLU A 359 -63.03 1.77 53.10
N ASN A 360 -62.16 0.76 52.86
CA ASN A 360 -62.09 -0.50 53.66
C ASN A 360 -60.80 -1.35 53.41
N ILE A 361 -60.44 -2.27 54.33
CA ILE A 361 -59.25 -3.17 54.38
C ILE A 361 -59.59 -4.40 55.29
N PRO A 362 -58.74 -5.43 55.54
CA PRO A 362 -57.56 -6.00 54.86
C PRO A 362 -57.93 -7.40 54.24
N GLU A 363 -57.10 -8.42 53.99
CA GLU A 363 -55.65 -8.73 54.16
C GLU A 363 -55.16 -9.41 52.83
N GLU A 364 -54.32 -10.46 52.66
CA GLU A 364 -53.62 -11.45 53.50
C GLU A 364 -52.21 -11.76 52.91
N LYS A 365 -51.42 -12.61 53.58
CA LYS A 365 -50.01 -12.97 53.23
C LYS A 365 -49.96 -14.29 52.42
N VAL A 366 -48.84 -14.83 51.89
CA VAL A 366 -47.51 -15.13 52.48
C VAL A 366 -46.44 -15.24 51.38
N ASP A 367 -45.20 -15.04 51.85
CA ASP A 367 -43.85 -15.36 51.34
C ASP A 367 -43.74 -16.76 50.67
N GLU A 368 -42.64 -17.25 50.08
CA GLU A 368 -41.19 -16.94 50.00
C GLU A 368 -40.71 -17.65 48.67
N GLU A 369 -39.53 -17.51 48.04
CA GLU A 369 -38.19 -16.93 48.31
C GLU A 369 -37.53 -16.61 46.92
N LEU A 370 -36.26 -16.21 46.87
CA LEU A 370 -35.36 -16.28 45.69
C LEU A 370 -34.20 -17.24 46.00
N PRO A 371 -33.51 -17.83 45.01
CA PRO A 371 -32.12 -17.40 44.82
C PRO A 371 -31.59 -17.41 43.37
N GLU A 372 -30.43 -16.79 43.19
CA GLU A 372 -29.57 -16.80 42.00
C GLU A 372 -28.49 -17.90 42.10
N GLU A 373 -27.91 -18.34 40.97
CA GLU A 373 -26.45 -18.36 40.66
C GLU A 373 -26.10 -19.31 39.48
N ASP A 374 -24.92 -19.11 38.88
CA ASP A 374 -24.44 -19.73 37.63
C ASP A 374 -23.82 -21.14 37.82
N SER A 375 -23.72 -21.93 36.72
CA SER A 375 -22.50 -22.71 36.39
C SER A 375 -22.52 -23.40 35.00
N ASP A 376 -21.54 -23.04 34.18
CA ASP A 376 -20.62 -23.84 33.34
C ASP A 376 -21.00 -25.15 32.59
N GLU A 377 -20.66 -25.11 31.29
CA GLU A 377 -19.99 -26.13 30.44
C GLU A 377 -20.64 -27.48 30.01
N HIS A 378 -20.43 -27.77 28.70
CA HIS A 378 -20.42 -29.07 27.99
C HIS A 378 -21.62 -30.05 28.16
N SER A 379 -22.26 -30.49 27.08
CA SER A 379 -21.64 -31.41 26.09
C SER A 379 -22.49 -31.59 24.81
N ASP A 380 -21.96 -32.35 23.85
CA ASP A 380 -22.47 -32.53 22.47
C ASP A 380 -23.72 -33.42 22.34
N GLU A 381 -24.52 -33.18 21.29
CA GLU A 381 -25.02 -34.28 20.43
C GLU A 381 -25.34 -33.77 18.99
N GLU A 382 -25.24 -34.64 17.99
CA GLU A 382 -25.32 -34.28 16.56
C GLU A 382 -26.75 -34.23 15.98
N ALA A 383 -26.96 -33.39 14.97
CA ALA A 383 -27.89 -33.69 13.87
C ALA A 383 -27.51 -32.98 12.56
N SER A 384 -26.93 -33.75 11.63
CA SER A 384 -27.16 -33.73 10.17
C SER A 384 -27.74 -32.45 9.51
N GLU A 385 -26.96 -31.82 8.63
CA GLU A 385 -27.21 -31.99 7.19
C GLU A 385 -25.93 -31.77 6.35
N LYS A 386 -25.86 -32.41 5.18
CA LYS A 386 -24.63 -32.58 4.38
C LYS A 386 -25.02 -32.65 2.90
N ASP A 387 -24.52 -31.71 2.08
CA ASP A 387 -24.88 -31.68 0.66
C ASP A 387 -23.75 -31.16 -0.24
N THR A 388 -23.90 -31.42 -1.55
CA THR A 388 -22.94 -31.27 -2.66
C THR A 388 -21.76 -32.26 -2.65
N PRO A 389 -21.17 -32.59 -3.82
CA PRO A 389 -21.59 -32.28 -5.19
C PRO A 389 -22.18 -33.50 -5.94
N ALA A 390 -22.90 -33.23 -7.04
CA ALA A 390 -23.25 -34.25 -8.03
C ALA A 390 -22.39 -34.07 -9.30
N GLU A 391 -21.63 -35.11 -9.67
CA GLU A 391 -21.10 -35.28 -11.02
C GLU A 391 -22.10 -36.10 -11.85
N GLU A 392 -22.23 -35.78 -13.14
CA GLU A 392 -22.88 -36.65 -14.14
C GLU A 392 -21.90 -36.88 -15.31
N LYS A 393 -21.80 -38.13 -15.76
CA LYS A 393 -20.92 -38.65 -16.82
C LYS A 393 -21.72 -39.56 -17.77
N VAL A 394 -21.07 -40.10 -18.81
CA VAL A 394 -21.56 -41.02 -19.87
C VAL A 394 -22.28 -40.25 -20.99
N GLU A 395 -22.06 -40.52 -22.29
CA GLU A 395 -21.29 -41.58 -22.97
C GLU A 395 -20.20 -41.01 -23.91
N ASP A 396 -19.49 -41.89 -24.63
CA ASP A 396 -18.41 -41.62 -25.61
C ASP A 396 -18.98 -41.19 -27.01
N GLU A 397 -18.35 -41.26 -28.20
CA GLU A 397 -17.21 -42.03 -28.73
C GLU A 397 -16.77 -41.41 -30.10
N ASP A 398 -15.46 -41.35 -30.42
CA ASP A 398 -14.86 -41.92 -31.66
C ASP A 398 -13.32 -41.77 -31.70
N LYS A 399 -12.64 -42.48 -32.62
CA LYS A 399 -11.18 -42.67 -32.65
C LYS A 399 -10.47 -42.12 -33.90
N ALA A 400 -9.21 -41.72 -33.73
CA ALA A 400 -8.17 -41.88 -34.74
C ALA A 400 -6.79 -41.99 -34.07
N GLU A 401 -6.01 -43.01 -34.45
CA GLU A 401 -4.62 -43.23 -34.01
C GLU A 401 -3.67 -42.85 -35.15
N GLU A 402 -2.51 -42.27 -34.86
CA GLU A 402 -1.26 -42.53 -35.61
C GLU A 402 -0.04 -42.10 -34.76
N ASP A 403 0.99 -42.96 -34.75
CA ASP A 403 2.28 -42.78 -34.05
C ASP A 403 3.15 -41.69 -34.75
N ASP A 404 4.33 -41.24 -34.29
CA ASP A 404 5.44 -41.99 -33.69
C ASP A 404 6.54 -41.05 -33.12
N LYS A 405 7.46 -41.61 -32.32
CA LYS A 405 8.78 -41.09 -31.89
C LYS A 405 8.85 -40.01 -30.82
N GLU A 406 8.94 -40.47 -29.57
CA GLU A 406 9.85 -39.87 -28.58
C GLU A 406 11.31 -40.24 -28.92
N GLU A 407 12.25 -39.31 -28.76
CA GLU A 407 13.69 -39.59 -28.81
C GLU A 407 14.30 -39.46 -27.40
N LYS A 408 14.87 -40.55 -26.88
CA LYS A 408 15.53 -40.57 -25.58
C LYS A 408 16.99 -40.11 -25.72
N THR A 409 17.38 -39.10 -24.96
CA THR A 409 18.79 -38.86 -24.64
C THR A 409 19.19 -39.73 -23.46
N GLU A 410 20.11 -40.67 -23.66
CA GLU A 410 20.67 -41.51 -22.59
C GLU A 410 21.67 -40.72 -21.72
N GLU A 411 21.84 -41.15 -20.48
CA GLU A 411 22.92 -40.67 -19.60
C GLU A 411 24.24 -41.31 -20.06
N GLY A 412 25.17 -40.50 -20.56
CA GLY A 412 26.52 -40.93 -20.95
C GLY A 412 27.57 -40.50 -19.93
N GLU A 413 28.43 -41.44 -19.53
CA GLU A 413 29.68 -41.11 -18.84
C GLU A 413 30.58 -40.26 -19.76
N ILE A 414 31.31 -39.30 -19.19
CA ILE A 414 32.29 -38.47 -19.93
C ILE A 414 33.67 -38.90 -19.45
N ASP A 415 34.44 -39.53 -20.34
CA ASP A 415 35.78 -40.03 -20.07
C ASP A 415 36.78 -38.88 -19.84
N GLU A 416 37.74 -39.08 -18.93
CA GLU A 416 38.65 -38.01 -18.47
C GLU A 416 39.54 -37.43 -19.58
N GLU A 417 39.79 -38.16 -20.68
CA GLU A 417 40.54 -37.67 -21.85
C GLU A 417 39.80 -36.55 -22.62
N GLY A 418 38.47 -36.46 -22.51
CA GLY A 418 37.67 -35.42 -23.18
C GLY A 418 37.71 -34.03 -22.53
N LEU A 419 38.34 -33.91 -21.35
CA LEU A 419 38.40 -32.64 -20.60
C LEU A 419 39.68 -31.83 -20.85
N GLU A 420 40.76 -32.45 -21.33
CA GLU A 420 42.02 -31.73 -21.60
C GLU A 420 41.92 -30.88 -22.89
N GLU A 421 41.28 -31.40 -23.95
CA GLU A 421 41.13 -30.68 -25.23
C GLU A 421 40.30 -29.38 -25.10
N ILE A 422 39.29 -29.38 -24.22
CA ILE A 422 38.45 -28.20 -23.92
C ILE A 422 39.22 -27.14 -23.09
N LEU A 423 40.22 -27.54 -22.31
CA LEU A 423 41.01 -26.62 -21.48
C LEU A 423 42.11 -25.90 -22.27
N GLU A 424 42.56 -26.44 -23.40
CA GLU A 424 43.57 -25.80 -24.26
C GLU A 424 42.95 -24.70 -25.16
N GLU A 425 41.71 -24.87 -25.66
CA GLU A 425 41.00 -23.84 -26.46
C GLU A 425 40.59 -22.58 -25.66
N ILE A 426 40.63 -22.63 -24.32
CA ILE A 426 40.30 -21.50 -23.44
C ILE A 426 41.54 -20.62 -23.12
N ALA A 427 42.72 -20.96 -23.66
CA ALA A 427 44.01 -20.39 -23.24
C ALA A 427 44.75 -19.48 -24.27
N GLU A 428 44.20 -19.24 -25.47
CA GLU A 428 44.75 -18.30 -26.49
C GLU A 428 44.07 -16.92 -26.50
#